data_AF-A0A2N6VKF4-F1
#
_entry.id   AF-A0A2N6VKF4-F1
#
_cell.length_a   1.000
_cell.length_b   1.000
_cell.length_c   1.000
_cell.angle_alpha   90.00
_cell.angle_beta   90.00
_cell.angle_gamma   90.00
#
_symmetry.space_group_name_H-M   'P 1'
#
loop_
_entity.id
_entity.type
_entity.pdbx_description
1 polymer ?
#
loop_
_entity_poly.entity_id
_entity_poly.type
_entity_poly.pdbx_seq_one_letter_code
_entity_poly.pdbx_strand_id
1 'polypeptide(L)'
;TAVVWTLIGMPDEAVVRTITVLVIACPHALGLAIPLVVSIATERAARGGVLVKDRLALESMRQVDAVLFDKTGTLTKGEPTVTGVEPTGDLDADQVLALAASAEADSEHPLAKAIVAAAKDKGLALQQASGFSSSPAVGVTATVAGQEVRVGGPRLLEETGQHEVGTAEEWRSEGAIILHVLRDGQVVGGLKLADEIRPESRNAVDALHALSVEVVMITGDAEAVANEVGRELGIDRVFAGVRPEDKSAKVAQLQHEGKKVAMVGDGVNDAPALAQADVGIAIGAGTDVAIASAGVILASSDPRSVLSIIQLSRRAYGKMKQNLWWAAGYNLISVPLAAGILAPVGFVLPMSIGAILMSASTVVVALNAQLLRRIDLTPEASTRSVLERQK
;
A
#
# COMPACT_ATOMS: atom_id res chain seq x y z
N THR A 1 -0.04 23.54 -48.64
CA THR A 1 1.23 24.19 -48.97
C THR A 1 1.62 24.00 -50.42
N ALA A 2 1.96 22.78 -50.88
CA ALA A 2 2.39 22.52 -52.27
C ALA A 2 1.47 23.13 -53.35
N VAL A 3 0.17 22.82 -53.34
CA VAL A 3 -0.79 23.32 -54.34
C VAL A 3 -0.86 24.85 -54.36
N VAL A 4 -0.96 25.49 -53.20
CA VAL A 4 -1.09 26.95 -53.09
C VAL A 4 0.13 27.68 -53.65
N TRP A 5 1.34 27.23 -53.28
CA TRP A 5 2.58 27.89 -53.70
C TRP A 5 2.90 27.66 -55.18
N THR A 6 2.54 26.49 -55.73
CA THR A 6 2.63 26.24 -57.18
C THR A 6 1.66 27.14 -57.96
N LEU A 7 0.43 27.32 -57.48
CA LEU A 7 -0.57 28.18 -58.13
C LEU A 7 -0.19 29.67 -58.11
N ILE A 8 0.55 30.12 -57.10
CA ILE A 8 1.09 31.49 -56.99
C ILE A 8 2.28 31.71 -57.95
N GLY A 9 2.75 30.68 -58.66
CA GLY A 9 3.84 30.78 -59.62
C GLY A 9 5.22 30.59 -59.01
N MET A 10 5.32 30.01 -57.81
CA MET A 10 6.58 29.78 -57.09
C MET A 10 6.80 28.28 -56.81
N PRO A 11 7.03 27.44 -57.84
CA PRO A 11 7.11 25.99 -57.70
C PRO A 11 8.33 25.52 -56.88
N ASP A 12 9.48 26.17 -57.00
CA ASP A 12 10.67 25.83 -56.21
C ASP A 12 10.44 26.06 -54.72
N GLU A 13 9.81 27.20 -54.37
CA GLU A 13 9.45 27.47 -52.99
C GLU A 13 8.33 26.53 -52.48
N ALA A 14 7.46 26.04 -53.35
CA ALA A 14 6.46 25.03 -53.00
C ALA A 14 7.12 23.74 -52.51
N VAL A 15 8.20 23.30 -53.17
CA VAL A 15 9.00 22.14 -52.75
C VAL A 15 9.68 22.41 -51.41
N VAL A 16 10.42 23.52 -51.30
CA VAL A 16 11.16 23.89 -50.07
C VAL A 16 10.22 24.00 -48.87
N ARG A 17 9.07 24.67 -49.01
CA ARG A 17 8.10 24.83 -47.91
C ARG A 17 7.40 23.54 -47.54
N THR A 18 7.11 22.69 -48.52
CA THR A 18 6.52 21.38 -48.23
C THR A 18 7.48 20.51 -47.42
N ILE A 19 8.76 20.45 -47.81
CA ILE A 19 9.80 19.75 -47.06
C ILE A 19 9.95 20.37 -45.65
N THR A 20 9.98 21.70 -45.55
CA THR A 20 10.11 22.40 -44.26
C THR A 20 8.94 22.09 -43.32
N VAL A 21 7.72 22.06 -43.83
CA VAL A 21 6.52 21.66 -43.07
C VAL A 21 6.62 20.21 -42.59
N LEU A 22 7.03 19.27 -43.46
CA LEU A 22 7.17 17.86 -43.10
C LEU A 22 8.23 17.66 -42.01
N VAL A 23 9.39 18.31 -42.13
CA VAL A 23 10.46 18.24 -41.13
C VAL A 23 10.00 18.81 -39.79
N ILE A 24 9.36 19.98 -39.80
CA ILE A 24 8.90 20.64 -38.57
C ILE A 24 7.71 19.92 -37.95
N ALA A 25 6.89 19.20 -38.72
CA ALA A 25 5.73 18.48 -38.20
C ALA A 25 6.11 17.29 -37.30
N CYS A 26 7.31 16.72 -37.45
CA CYS A 26 7.76 15.56 -36.68
C CYS A 26 8.26 15.95 -35.27
N PRO A 27 7.52 15.63 -34.19
CA PRO A 27 7.88 16.04 -32.84
C PRO A 27 8.94 15.08 -32.24
N HIS A 28 10.21 15.40 -32.41
CA HIS A 28 11.32 14.55 -31.94
C HIS A 28 11.31 14.35 -30.41
N ALA A 29 10.93 15.38 -29.66
CA ALA A 29 10.85 15.33 -28.20
C ALA A 29 9.73 14.42 -27.69
N LEU A 30 8.74 14.07 -28.52
CA LEU A 30 7.61 13.23 -28.12
C LEU A 30 8.07 11.84 -27.70
N GLY A 31 9.08 11.28 -28.38
CA GLY A 31 9.65 9.98 -28.05
C GLY A 31 10.35 9.94 -26.68
N LEU A 32 10.76 11.08 -26.14
CA LEU A 32 11.41 11.19 -24.83
C LEU A 32 10.47 11.69 -23.73
N ALA A 33 9.38 12.37 -24.11
CA ALA A 33 8.48 13.07 -23.20
C ALA A 33 7.94 12.19 -22.06
N ILE A 34 7.44 11.00 -22.41
CA ILE A 34 6.86 10.03 -21.46
C ILE A 34 7.93 9.14 -20.84
N PRO A 35 8.83 8.46 -21.61
CA PRO A 35 9.77 7.52 -21.03
C PRO A 35 10.73 8.15 -20.01
N LEU A 36 11.12 9.41 -20.21
CA LEU A 36 12.00 10.11 -19.27
C LEU A 36 11.30 10.38 -17.93
N VAL A 37 10.02 10.79 -17.96
CA VAL A 37 9.23 11.03 -16.74
C VAL A 37 9.02 9.72 -16.00
N VAL A 38 8.68 8.64 -16.71
CA VAL A 38 8.50 7.31 -16.12
C VAL A 38 9.80 6.83 -15.47
N SER A 39 10.94 6.95 -16.15
CA SER A 39 12.25 6.57 -15.61
C SER A 39 12.59 7.33 -14.32
N ILE A 40 12.38 8.66 -14.30
CA ILE A 40 12.60 9.49 -13.11
C ILE A 40 11.60 9.14 -12.00
N ALA A 41 10.34 8.85 -12.34
CA ALA A 41 9.33 8.44 -11.36
C ALA A 41 9.71 7.11 -10.70
N THR A 42 10.15 6.11 -11.47
CA THR A 42 10.65 4.84 -10.93
C THR A 42 11.90 5.02 -10.06
N GLU A 43 12.86 5.86 -10.48
CA GLU A 43 14.03 6.22 -9.66
C GLU A 43 13.59 6.83 -8.31
N ARG A 44 12.61 7.74 -8.34
CA ARG A 44 12.10 8.41 -7.15
C ARG A 44 11.33 7.48 -6.23
N ALA A 45 10.49 6.61 -6.81
CA ALA A 45 9.80 5.55 -6.10
C ALA A 45 10.81 4.68 -5.33
N ALA A 46 11.83 4.17 -6.04
CA ALA A 46 12.84 3.30 -5.43
C ALA A 46 13.61 3.98 -4.29
N ARG A 47 13.97 5.26 -4.44
CA ARG A 47 14.60 6.05 -3.36
C ARG A 47 13.68 6.29 -2.16
N GLY A 48 12.38 6.33 -2.38
CA GLY A 48 11.36 6.44 -1.33
C GLY A 48 10.92 5.09 -0.75
N GLY A 49 11.63 3.99 -1.06
CA GLY A 49 11.27 2.66 -0.57
C GLY A 49 10.07 2.03 -1.29
N VAL A 50 9.73 2.49 -2.50
CA VAL A 50 8.65 1.97 -3.33
C VAL A 50 9.23 1.27 -4.56
N LEU A 51 9.04 -0.04 -4.66
CA LEU A 51 9.44 -0.84 -5.81
C LEU A 51 8.26 -0.97 -6.77
N VAL A 52 8.47 -0.59 -8.03
CA VAL A 52 7.43 -0.58 -9.06
C VAL A 52 7.66 -1.75 -10.00
N LYS A 53 6.81 -2.77 -9.89
CA LYS A 53 6.83 -3.94 -10.79
C LYS A 53 6.00 -3.68 -12.04
N ASP A 54 4.81 -3.11 -11.87
CA ASP A 54 3.95 -2.67 -12.95
C ASP A 54 3.88 -1.14 -13.02
N ARG A 55 4.30 -0.59 -14.15
CA ARG A 55 4.29 0.85 -14.40
C ARG A 55 2.87 1.39 -14.60
N LEU A 56 1.97 0.56 -15.14
CA LEU A 56 0.57 0.92 -15.31
C LEU A 56 -0.10 1.06 -13.95
N ALA A 57 0.16 0.14 -13.02
CA ALA A 57 -0.29 0.25 -11.63
C ALA A 57 0.14 1.59 -10.99
N LEU A 58 1.42 1.98 -11.11
CA LEU A 58 1.88 3.29 -10.62
C LEU A 58 1.13 4.46 -11.28
N GLU A 59 0.90 4.41 -12.59
CA GLU A 59 0.18 5.46 -13.31
C GLU A 59 -1.30 5.55 -12.90
N SER A 60 -1.94 4.41 -12.65
CA SER A 60 -3.35 4.31 -12.26
C SER A 60 -3.62 4.85 -10.85
N MET A 61 -2.62 4.89 -9.97
CA MET A 61 -2.78 5.37 -8.59
C MET A 61 -3.35 6.79 -8.46
N ARG A 62 -3.17 7.66 -9.47
CA ARG A 62 -3.78 9.00 -9.49
C ARG A 62 -5.30 9.00 -9.64
N GLN A 63 -5.87 7.91 -10.14
CA GLN A 63 -7.30 7.71 -10.43
C GLN A 63 -8.00 6.88 -9.36
N VAL A 64 -7.29 6.41 -8.34
CA VAL A 64 -7.89 5.58 -7.28
C VAL A 64 -8.91 6.39 -6.50
N ASP A 65 -10.10 5.81 -6.37
CA ASP A 65 -11.25 6.37 -5.67
C ASP A 65 -11.41 5.74 -4.28
N ALA A 66 -10.99 4.48 -4.12
CA ALA A 66 -11.05 3.75 -2.86
C ALA A 66 -9.76 2.98 -2.58
N VAL A 67 -9.30 3.05 -1.33
CA VAL A 67 -8.18 2.24 -0.83
C VAL A 67 -8.74 1.22 0.16
N LEU A 68 -8.63 -0.05 -0.21
CA LEU A 68 -8.98 -1.20 0.62
C LEU A 68 -7.73 -1.67 1.36
N PHE A 69 -7.73 -1.52 2.68
CA PHE A 69 -6.67 -2.01 3.55
C PHE A 69 -7.07 -3.36 4.15
N ASP A 70 -6.18 -4.35 4.08
CA ASP A 70 -6.25 -5.44 5.04
C ASP A 70 -6.01 -4.89 6.46
N LYS A 71 -6.62 -5.50 7.47
CA LYS A 71 -6.42 -5.04 8.85
C LYS A 71 -5.03 -5.44 9.36
N THR A 72 -4.80 -6.75 9.42
CA THR A 72 -3.65 -7.35 10.11
C THR A 72 -2.35 -7.02 9.37
N GLY A 73 -1.33 -6.57 10.10
CA GLY A 73 -0.01 -6.26 9.53
C GLY A 73 0.06 -4.99 8.67
N THR A 74 -1.09 -4.47 8.22
CA THR A 74 -1.19 -3.25 7.40
C THR A 74 -1.64 -2.06 8.24
N LEU A 75 -2.89 -2.02 8.73
CA LEU A 75 -3.36 -0.97 9.63
C LEU A 75 -2.93 -1.19 11.08
N THR A 76 -2.67 -2.44 11.43
CA THR A 76 -2.12 -2.86 12.71
C THR A 76 -0.66 -3.30 12.57
N LYS A 77 0.05 -3.48 13.68
CA LYS A 77 1.46 -3.86 13.67
C LYS A 77 1.68 -5.25 13.08
N GLY A 78 0.69 -6.15 13.15
CA GLY A 78 0.81 -7.55 12.76
C GLY A 78 1.57 -8.38 13.82
N GLU A 79 1.81 -7.78 14.98
CA GLU A 79 2.53 -8.34 16.10
C GLU A 79 1.58 -8.35 17.30
N PRO A 80 0.89 -9.48 17.56
CA PRO A 80 -0.01 -9.58 18.69
C PRO A 80 0.72 -9.26 19.98
N THR A 81 0.07 -8.59 20.92
CA THR A 81 0.62 -8.29 22.24
C THR A 81 -0.35 -8.76 23.31
N VAL A 82 0.16 -9.29 24.41
CA VAL A 82 -0.68 -9.65 25.57
C VAL A 82 -1.16 -8.35 26.24
N THR A 83 -2.46 -8.10 26.19
CA THR A 83 -3.11 -6.90 26.76
C THR A 83 -3.84 -7.18 28.06
N GLY A 84 -4.07 -8.46 28.40
CA GLY A 84 -4.73 -8.86 29.63
C GLY A 84 -4.41 -10.31 30.00
N VAL A 85 -4.47 -10.60 31.30
CA VAL A 85 -4.32 -11.93 31.85
C VAL A 85 -5.35 -12.11 32.95
N GLU A 86 -6.18 -13.14 32.84
CA GLU A 86 -7.23 -13.47 33.80
C GLU A 86 -6.84 -14.77 34.48
N PRO A 87 -6.36 -14.74 35.73
CA PRO A 87 -6.10 -15.97 36.46
C PRO A 87 -7.39 -16.68 36.87
N THR A 88 -7.36 -18.01 36.87
CA THR A 88 -8.42 -18.85 37.46
C THR A 88 -7.83 -19.74 38.56
N GLY A 89 -8.40 -19.65 39.76
CA GLY A 89 -7.93 -20.41 40.92
C GLY A 89 -6.85 -19.67 41.70
N ASP A 90 -5.76 -20.37 42.02
CA ASP A 90 -4.79 -19.96 43.05
C ASP A 90 -3.58 -19.17 42.50
N LEU A 91 -3.44 -19.07 41.17
CA LEU A 91 -2.34 -18.35 40.54
C LEU A 91 -2.68 -16.87 40.39
N ASP A 92 -1.69 -16.00 40.49
CA ASP A 92 -1.84 -14.62 40.05
C ASP A 92 -1.60 -14.48 38.53
N ALA A 93 -1.90 -13.30 37.99
CA ALA A 93 -1.75 -13.01 36.56
C ALA A 93 -0.31 -13.18 36.05
N ASP A 94 0.69 -12.84 36.86
CA ASP A 94 2.09 -12.93 36.46
C ASP A 94 2.57 -14.39 36.48
N GLN A 95 2.09 -15.20 37.41
CA GLN A 95 2.34 -16.64 37.45
C GLN A 95 1.72 -17.36 36.26
N VAL A 96 0.48 -17.02 35.88
CA VAL A 96 -0.17 -17.56 34.66
C VAL A 96 0.64 -17.19 33.42
N LEU A 97 1.04 -15.93 33.31
CA LEU A 97 1.84 -15.46 32.17
C LEU A 97 3.22 -16.14 32.11
N ALA A 98 3.92 -16.28 33.25
CA ALA A 98 5.22 -16.96 33.32
C ALA A 98 5.10 -18.45 32.95
N LEU A 99 4.03 -19.11 33.39
CA LEU A 99 3.76 -20.52 33.06
C LEU A 99 3.51 -20.70 31.56
N ALA A 100 2.66 -19.85 30.98
CA ALA A 100 2.38 -19.88 29.54
C ALA A 100 3.63 -19.57 28.70
N ALA A 101 4.38 -18.53 29.07
CA ALA A 101 5.62 -18.16 28.39
C ALA A 101 6.69 -19.25 28.50
N SER A 102 6.75 -19.99 29.61
CA SER A 102 7.66 -21.12 29.74
C SER A 102 7.27 -22.26 28.80
N ALA A 103 5.98 -22.58 28.67
CA ALA A 103 5.49 -23.61 27.76
C ALA A 103 5.63 -23.23 26.27
N GLU A 104 5.52 -21.94 25.96
CA GLU A 104 5.62 -21.38 24.60
C GLU A 104 7.06 -21.04 24.17
N ALA A 105 8.06 -21.25 25.03
CA ALA A 105 9.43 -20.79 24.80
C ALA A 105 10.10 -21.34 23.52
N ASP A 106 9.74 -22.57 23.12
CA ASP A 106 10.27 -23.25 21.92
C ASP A 106 9.38 -23.09 20.67
N SER A 107 8.29 -22.31 20.77
CA SER A 107 7.31 -22.13 19.70
C SER A 107 7.65 -20.94 18.80
N GLU A 108 7.67 -21.17 17.49
CA GLU A 108 7.91 -20.12 16.49
C GLU A 108 6.65 -19.32 16.11
N HIS A 109 5.49 -19.69 16.67
CA HIS A 109 4.21 -19.06 16.35
C HIS A 109 4.18 -17.59 16.80
N PRO A 110 3.63 -16.64 16.02
CA PRO A 110 3.58 -15.22 16.41
C PRO A 110 2.92 -14.97 17.78
N LEU A 111 1.83 -15.68 18.09
CA LEU A 111 1.16 -15.61 19.40
C LEU A 111 2.07 -16.10 20.55
N ALA A 112 2.89 -17.13 20.31
CA ALA A 112 3.82 -17.63 21.31
C ALA A 112 4.91 -16.60 21.62
N LYS A 113 5.48 -16.01 20.57
CA LYS A 113 6.47 -14.92 20.69
C LYS A 113 5.91 -13.74 21.47
N ALA A 114 4.64 -13.38 21.26
CA ALA A 114 3.96 -12.34 22.01
C ALA A 114 3.88 -12.64 23.52
N ILE A 115 3.53 -13.87 23.89
CA ILE A 115 3.44 -14.32 25.28
C ILE A 115 4.83 -14.29 25.94
N VAL A 116 5.84 -14.84 25.25
CA VAL A 116 7.22 -14.86 25.75
C VAL A 116 7.80 -13.45 25.89
N ALA A 117 7.53 -12.56 24.94
CA ALA A 117 7.95 -11.16 25.01
C ALA A 117 7.29 -10.45 26.20
N ALA A 118 5.97 -10.57 26.38
CA ALA A 118 5.25 -9.96 27.49
C ALA A 118 5.78 -10.40 28.86
N ALA A 119 6.14 -11.68 29.02
CA ALA A 119 6.73 -12.18 30.25
C ALA A 119 8.15 -11.62 30.51
N LYS A 120 8.97 -11.50 29.45
CA LYS A 120 10.32 -10.92 29.53
C LYS A 120 10.29 -9.43 29.86
N ASP A 121 9.38 -8.67 29.25
CA ASP A 121 9.22 -7.22 29.50
C ASP A 121 8.83 -6.92 30.94
N LYS A 122 8.06 -7.83 31.57
CA LYS A 122 7.75 -7.80 33.00
C LYS A 122 8.86 -8.34 33.91
N GLY A 123 9.96 -8.85 33.36
CA GLY A 123 11.07 -9.43 34.12
C GLY A 123 10.73 -10.73 34.84
N LEU A 124 9.74 -11.48 34.33
CA LEU A 124 9.30 -12.73 34.94
C LEU A 124 10.32 -13.85 34.70
N ALA A 125 10.57 -14.67 35.72
CA ALA A 125 11.48 -15.79 35.62
C ALA A 125 10.82 -16.94 34.85
N LEU A 126 11.28 -17.19 33.63
CA LEU A 126 10.85 -18.31 32.82
C LEU A 126 11.57 -19.59 33.27
N GLN A 127 10.80 -20.68 33.35
CA GLN A 127 11.32 -21.98 33.72
C GLN A 127 11.63 -22.78 32.46
N GLN A 128 12.62 -23.67 32.55
CA GLN A 128 12.96 -24.53 31.43
C GLN A 128 11.84 -25.56 31.22
N ALA A 129 11.21 -25.50 30.05
CA ALA A 129 10.23 -26.49 29.62
C ALA A 129 10.93 -27.72 29.01
N SER A 130 10.25 -28.86 29.05
CA SER A 130 10.68 -30.10 28.41
C SER A 130 9.49 -30.80 27.74
N GLY A 131 9.76 -31.65 26.76
CA GLY A 131 8.69 -32.40 26.07
C GLY A 131 7.75 -31.50 25.27
N PHE A 132 8.24 -30.39 24.71
CA PHE A 132 7.46 -29.49 23.87
C PHE A 132 6.84 -30.24 22.68
N SER A 133 5.54 -30.02 22.48
CA SER A 133 4.77 -30.52 21.35
C SER A 133 3.80 -29.44 20.89
N SER A 134 3.68 -29.26 19.57
CA SER A 134 2.71 -28.35 18.97
C SER A 134 1.70 -29.14 18.14
N SER A 135 0.42 -28.84 18.33
CA SER A 135 -0.69 -29.46 17.61
C SER A 135 -1.41 -28.38 16.80
N PRO A 136 -1.41 -28.47 15.45
CA PRO A 136 -2.04 -27.49 14.58
C PRO A 136 -3.48 -27.20 14.99
N ALA A 137 -3.77 -25.92 15.20
CA ALA A 137 -5.08 -25.40 15.55
C ALA A 137 -5.68 -25.90 16.88
N VAL A 138 -4.87 -26.50 17.74
CA VAL A 138 -5.21 -26.82 19.14
C VAL A 138 -4.37 -25.94 20.08
N GLY A 139 -3.04 -25.98 19.94
CA GLY A 139 -2.12 -25.23 20.80
C GLY A 139 -0.78 -25.95 21.01
N VAL A 140 -0.08 -25.58 22.08
CA VAL A 140 1.16 -26.20 22.53
C VAL A 140 0.96 -26.97 23.84
N THR A 141 1.81 -27.95 24.07
CA THR A 141 1.90 -28.72 25.31
C THR A 141 3.36 -28.87 25.69
N ALA A 142 3.69 -28.63 26.95
CA ALA A 142 5.04 -28.79 27.48
C ALA A 142 5.00 -29.10 28.98
N THR A 143 6.07 -29.71 29.51
CA THR A 143 6.24 -29.94 30.94
C THR A 143 7.09 -28.83 31.56
N VAL A 144 6.52 -28.08 32.50
CA VAL A 144 7.18 -26.96 33.21
C VAL A 144 7.17 -27.27 34.72
N ALA A 145 8.35 -27.26 35.37
CA ALA A 145 8.51 -27.70 36.77
C ALA A 145 7.87 -29.07 37.11
N GLY A 146 7.83 -29.98 36.14
CA GLY A 146 7.24 -31.31 36.33
C GLY A 146 5.71 -31.37 36.22
N GLN A 147 5.05 -30.28 35.84
CA GLN A 147 3.62 -30.21 35.58
C GLN A 147 3.35 -30.08 34.08
N GLU A 148 2.27 -30.69 33.60
CA GLU A 148 1.85 -30.55 32.21
C GLU A 148 1.15 -29.20 32.02
N VAL A 149 1.69 -28.38 31.12
CA VAL A 149 1.14 -27.07 30.75
C VAL A 149 0.70 -27.11 29.30
N ARG A 150 -0.54 -26.68 29.04
CA ARG A 150 -1.09 -26.54 27.69
C ARG A 150 -1.54 -25.11 27.46
N VAL A 151 -1.22 -24.55 26.30
CA VAL A 151 -1.65 -23.20 25.91
C VAL A 151 -2.33 -23.30 24.55
N GLY A 152 -3.56 -22.81 24.43
CA GLY A 152 -4.33 -22.98 23.18
C GLY A 152 -5.66 -22.25 23.16
N GLY A 153 -6.32 -22.30 22.00
CA GLY A 153 -7.61 -21.65 21.75
C GLY A 153 -8.82 -22.52 22.15
N PRO A 154 -10.01 -22.25 21.59
CA PRO A 154 -11.25 -22.96 21.94
C PRO A 154 -11.19 -24.49 21.76
N ARG A 155 -10.50 -24.99 20.74
CA ARG A 155 -10.35 -26.45 20.51
C ARG A 155 -9.65 -27.18 21.65
N LEU A 156 -8.70 -26.51 22.33
CA LEU A 156 -8.04 -27.09 23.50
C LEU A 156 -9.03 -27.33 24.65
N LEU A 157 -9.98 -26.42 24.84
CA LEU A 157 -11.02 -26.55 25.85
C LEU A 157 -12.01 -27.66 25.51
N GLU A 158 -12.41 -27.76 24.23
CA GLU A 158 -13.28 -28.85 23.75
C GLU A 158 -12.64 -30.23 23.98
N GLU A 159 -11.34 -30.39 23.70
CA GLU A 159 -10.61 -31.64 23.94
C GLU A 159 -10.50 -32.03 25.41
N THR A 160 -10.42 -31.04 26.29
CA THR A 160 -10.20 -31.25 27.74
C THR A 160 -11.49 -31.21 28.56
N GLY A 161 -12.62 -30.86 27.93
CA GLY A 161 -13.91 -30.68 28.60
C GLY A 161 -13.91 -29.51 29.59
N GLN A 162 -13.04 -28.52 29.38
CA GLN A 162 -12.90 -27.35 30.25
C GLN A 162 -13.73 -26.16 29.78
N HIS A 163 -13.95 -25.21 30.68
CA HIS A 163 -14.70 -23.99 30.40
C HIS A 163 -13.75 -22.80 30.21
N GLU A 164 -14.20 -21.81 29.46
CA GLU A 164 -13.48 -20.56 29.29
C GLU A 164 -13.37 -19.77 30.60
N VAL A 165 -12.41 -18.85 30.66
CA VAL A 165 -12.32 -17.89 31.78
C VAL A 165 -13.54 -16.97 31.81
N GLY A 166 -13.91 -16.48 33.00
CA GLY A 166 -15.13 -15.68 33.19
C GLY A 166 -15.19 -14.38 32.36
N THR A 167 -14.03 -13.82 31.99
CA THR A 167 -13.89 -12.60 31.17
C THR A 167 -13.82 -12.88 29.67
N ALA A 168 -13.89 -14.14 29.23
CA ALA A 168 -13.72 -14.48 27.82
C ALA A 168 -14.76 -13.84 26.90
N GLU A 169 -16.02 -13.71 27.34
CA GLU A 169 -17.07 -13.06 26.55
C GLU A 169 -16.80 -11.56 26.36
N GLU A 170 -16.34 -10.87 27.41
CA GLU A 170 -15.95 -9.46 27.34
C GLU A 170 -14.78 -9.28 26.36
N TRP A 171 -13.73 -10.08 26.51
CA TRP A 171 -12.57 -10.03 25.62
C TRP A 171 -12.91 -10.35 24.17
N ARG A 172 -13.86 -11.26 23.94
CA ARG A 172 -14.33 -11.62 22.59
C ARG A 172 -15.12 -10.47 21.98
N SER A 173 -15.91 -9.74 22.78
CA SER A 173 -16.64 -8.56 22.32
C SER A 173 -15.70 -7.42 21.90
N GLU A 174 -14.52 -7.34 22.54
CA GLU A 174 -13.42 -6.45 22.17
C GLU A 174 -12.57 -6.98 21.01
N GLY A 175 -12.80 -8.23 20.58
CA GLY A 175 -12.08 -8.85 19.49
C GLY A 175 -10.68 -9.32 19.78
N ALA A 176 -10.39 -9.54 21.05
CA ALA A 176 -9.14 -10.16 21.42
C ALA A 176 -9.08 -11.61 20.94
N ILE A 177 -7.86 -12.03 20.63
CA ILE A 177 -7.50 -13.43 20.54
C ILE A 177 -7.38 -13.94 21.99
N ILE A 178 -8.16 -14.96 22.33
CA ILE A 178 -8.20 -15.51 23.68
C ILE A 178 -7.52 -16.87 23.67
N LEU A 179 -6.47 -17.01 24.47
CA LEU A 179 -5.81 -18.28 24.73
C LEU A 179 -6.03 -18.70 26.17
N HIS A 180 -6.15 -20.00 26.41
CA HIS A 180 -6.34 -20.57 27.73
C HIS A 180 -5.10 -21.34 28.13
N VAL A 181 -4.72 -21.20 29.40
CA VAL A 181 -3.58 -21.86 30.03
C VAL A 181 -4.12 -22.94 30.94
N LEU A 182 -3.75 -24.19 30.66
CA LEU A 182 -4.12 -25.33 31.47
C LEU A 182 -2.89 -25.86 32.19
N ARG A 183 -3.07 -26.24 33.45
CA ARG A 183 -2.08 -26.96 34.28
C ARG A 183 -2.69 -28.27 34.75
N ASP A 184 -2.05 -29.39 34.43
CA ASP A 184 -2.49 -30.74 34.77
C ASP A 184 -3.98 -30.98 34.43
N GLY A 185 -4.41 -30.46 33.27
CA GLY A 185 -5.77 -30.61 32.75
C GLY A 185 -6.82 -29.63 33.29
N GLN A 186 -6.47 -28.69 34.18
CA GLN A 186 -7.37 -27.65 34.67
C GLN A 186 -6.99 -26.26 34.14
N VAL A 187 -7.98 -25.43 33.79
CA VAL A 187 -7.74 -24.05 33.36
C VAL A 187 -7.26 -23.23 34.57
N VAL A 188 -6.06 -22.67 34.47
CA VAL A 188 -5.44 -21.82 35.49
C VAL A 188 -5.40 -20.34 35.08
N GLY A 189 -5.74 -20.03 33.83
CA GLY A 189 -6.04 -18.67 33.42
C GLY A 189 -6.24 -18.51 31.92
N GLY A 190 -6.53 -17.28 31.53
CA GLY A 190 -6.73 -16.84 30.15
C GLY A 190 -5.79 -15.70 29.80
N LEU A 191 -5.36 -15.65 28.55
CA LEU A 191 -4.52 -14.62 27.98
C LEU A 191 -5.33 -13.89 26.90
N LYS A 192 -5.40 -12.57 27.04
CA LYS A 192 -5.98 -11.67 26.06
C LYS A 192 -4.88 -11.12 25.18
N LEU A 193 -4.90 -11.45 23.90
CA LEU A 193 -3.98 -10.92 22.90
C LEU A 193 -4.73 -10.01 21.94
N ALA A 194 -4.13 -8.86 21.61
CA ALA A 194 -4.67 -7.94 20.61
C ALA A 194 -3.54 -7.48 19.69
N ASP A 195 -3.89 -7.15 18.44
CA ASP A 195 -2.97 -6.54 17.49
C ASP A 195 -3.16 -5.01 17.55
N GLU A 196 -2.09 -4.31 17.89
CA GLU A 196 -2.14 -2.86 18.12
C GLU A 196 -2.25 -2.11 16.79
N ILE A 197 -3.13 -1.13 16.73
CA ILE A 197 -3.24 -0.21 15.60
C ILE A 197 -1.94 0.59 15.47
N ARG A 198 -1.43 0.74 14.24
CA ARG A 198 -0.23 1.57 14.02
C ARG A 198 -0.55 3.04 14.34
N PRO A 199 0.29 3.77 15.08
CA PRO A 199 0.11 5.20 15.32
C PRO A 199 -0.06 6.02 14.04
N GLU A 200 0.57 5.57 12.95
CA GLU A 200 0.55 6.20 11.64
C GLU A 200 -0.76 5.98 10.88
N SER A 201 -1.54 4.94 11.21
CA SER A 201 -2.75 4.54 10.48
C SER A 201 -3.80 5.64 10.45
N ARG A 202 -4.08 6.29 11.59
CA ARG A 202 -5.05 7.40 11.65
C ARG A 202 -4.67 8.53 10.69
N ASN A 203 -3.40 8.93 10.71
CA ASN A 203 -2.91 9.98 9.82
C ASN A 203 -3.01 9.58 8.34
N ALA A 204 -2.83 8.30 8.01
CA ALA A 204 -3.01 7.79 6.66
C ALA A 204 -4.48 7.90 6.22
N VAL A 205 -5.42 7.49 7.07
CA VAL A 205 -6.88 7.59 6.81
C VAL A 205 -7.29 9.04 6.61
N ASP A 206 -6.94 9.93 7.55
CA ASP A 206 -7.28 11.36 7.49
C ASP A 206 -6.76 12.02 6.21
N ALA A 207 -5.53 11.68 5.79
CA ALA A 207 -4.95 12.22 4.57
C ALA A 207 -5.57 11.63 3.31
N LEU A 208 -6.02 10.37 3.31
CA LEU A 208 -6.76 9.80 2.18
C LEU A 208 -8.13 10.47 2.02
N HIS A 209 -8.84 10.71 3.13
CA HIS A 209 -10.08 11.48 3.14
C HIS A 209 -9.88 12.90 2.63
N ALA A 210 -8.77 13.56 2.99
CA ALA A 210 -8.43 14.88 2.48
C ALA A 210 -8.18 14.90 0.96
N LEU A 211 -7.88 13.75 0.35
CA LEU A 211 -7.80 13.56 -1.10
C LEU A 211 -9.11 13.09 -1.74
N SER A 212 -10.20 13.03 -0.96
CA SER A 212 -11.51 12.50 -1.34
C SER A 212 -11.45 11.03 -1.79
N VAL A 213 -10.56 10.25 -1.18
CA VAL A 213 -10.45 8.81 -1.39
C VAL A 213 -11.17 8.09 -0.27
N GLU A 214 -12.07 7.17 -0.60
CA GLU A 214 -12.78 6.32 0.36
C GLU A 214 -11.81 5.31 0.96
N VAL A 215 -11.83 5.17 2.28
CA VAL A 215 -11.02 4.20 3.01
C VAL A 215 -11.91 3.05 3.42
N VAL A 216 -11.54 1.85 2.97
CA VAL A 216 -12.27 0.61 3.27
C VAL A 216 -11.33 -0.34 4.00
N MET A 217 -11.82 -1.02 5.03
CA MET A 217 -11.08 -2.08 5.71
C MET A 217 -11.69 -3.44 5.40
N ILE A 218 -10.83 -4.44 5.19
CA ILE A 218 -11.21 -5.84 5.09
C ILE A 218 -10.51 -6.66 6.17
N THR A 219 -11.24 -7.58 6.79
CA THR A 219 -10.68 -8.45 7.84
C THR A 219 -11.48 -9.74 7.99
N GLY A 220 -10.82 -10.77 8.48
CA GLY A 220 -11.44 -12.03 8.90
C GLY A 220 -12.05 -11.97 10.31
N ASP A 221 -11.81 -10.89 11.05
CA ASP A 221 -12.33 -10.73 12.41
C ASP A 221 -13.84 -10.63 12.47
N ALA A 222 -14.41 -10.87 13.65
CA ALA A 222 -15.83 -10.67 13.89
C ALA A 222 -16.23 -9.20 13.73
N GLU A 223 -17.50 -8.99 13.37
CA GLU A 223 -18.05 -7.69 13.01
C GLU A 223 -17.91 -6.62 14.11
N ALA A 224 -18.11 -7.00 15.37
CA ALA A 224 -17.94 -6.08 16.51
C ALA A 224 -16.51 -5.48 16.56
N VAL A 225 -15.51 -6.32 16.40
CA VAL A 225 -14.07 -5.97 16.43
C VAL A 225 -13.72 -5.04 15.29
N ALA A 226 -14.12 -5.44 14.09
CA ALA A 226 -13.81 -4.72 12.88
C ALA A 226 -14.47 -3.34 12.88
N ASN A 227 -15.70 -3.24 13.38
CA ASN A 227 -16.40 -1.97 13.50
C ASN A 227 -15.77 -1.06 14.56
N GLU A 228 -15.26 -1.59 15.66
CA GLU A 228 -14.58 -0.78 16.66
C GLU A 228 -13.26 -0.20 16.12
N VAL A 229 -12.43 -1.02 15.47
CA VAL A 229 -11.21 -0.54 14.79
C VAL A 229 -11.56 0.47 13.70
N GLY A 230 -12.61 0.19 12.92
CA GLY A 230 -13.10 1.10 11.89
C GLY A 230 -13.54 2.44 12.47
N ARG A 231 -14.28 2.44 13.58
CA ARG A 231 -14.71 3.65 14.30
C ARG A 231 -13.53 4.41 14.87
N GLU A 232 -12.57 3.71 15.47
CA GLU A 232 -11.36 4.33 15.99
C GLU A 232 -10.62 5.05 14.87
N LEU A 233 -10.32 4.37 13.76
CA LEU A 233 -9.56 4.94 12.65
C LEU A 233 -10.33 5.90 11.75
N GLY A 234 -11.66 5.94 11.86
CA GLY A 234 -12.52 6.75 10.98
C GLY A 234 -12.71 6.14 9.60
N ILE A 235 -12.80 4.82 9.48
CA ILE A 235 -12.94 4.11 8.20
C ILE A 235 -14.37 4.23 7.68
N ASP A 236 -14.53 4.49 6.38
CA ASP A 236 -15.84 4.71 5.76
C ASP A 236 -16.66 3.42 5.66
N ARG A 237 -16.00 2.30 5.37
CA ARG A 237 -16.64 1.00 5.17
C ARG A 237 -15.79 -0.15 5.68
N VAL A 238 -16.43 -1.10 6.34
CA VAL A 238 -15.77 -2.28 6.92
C VAL A 238 -16.39 -3.56 6.35
N PHE A 239 -15.53 -4.45 5.86
CA PHE A 239 -15.88 -5.83 5.50
C PHE A 239 -15.28 -6.78 6.54
N ALA A 240 -16.12 -7.23 7.48
CA ALA A 240 -15.74 -8.16 8.54
C ALA A 240 -16.06 -9.62 8.18
N GLY A 241 -15.44 -10.56 8.88
CA GLY A 241 -15.66 -12.00 8.72
C GLY A 241 -15.28 -12.55 7.34
N VAL A 242 -14.42 -11.86 6.60
CA VAL A 242 -14.07 -12.24 5.23
C VAL A 242 -12.92 -13.23 5.23
N ARG A 243 -13.15 -14.39 4.61
CA ARG A 243 -12.12 -15.41 4.42
C ARG A 243 -11.13 -14.99 3.34
N PRO A 244 -9.87 -15.45 3.38
CA PRO A 244 -8.86 -15.14 2.35
C PRO A 244 -9.36 -15.34 0.91
N GLU A 245 -10.04 -16.46 0.64
CA GLU A 245 -10.60 -16.81 -0.67
C GLU A 245 -11.69 -15.83 -1.16
N ASP A 246 -12.37 -15.14 -0.25
CA ASP A 246 -13.48 -14.23 -0.55
C ASP A 246 -13.05 -12.77 -0.67
N LYS A 247 -11.79 -12.44 -0.31
CA LYS A 247 -11.30 -11.05 -0.35
C LYS A 247 -11.34 -10.45 -1.76
N SER A 248 -10.99 -11.24 -2.78
CA SER A 248 -11.04 -10.80 -4.19
C SER A 248 -12.46 -10.44 -4.64
N ALA A 249 -13.48 -11.15 -4.13
CA ALA A 249 -14.87 -10.84 -4.43
C ALA A 249 -15.29 -9.48 -3.85
N LYS A 250 -14.74 -9.07 -2.69
CA LYS A 250 -14.98 -7.73 -2.11
C LYS A 250 -14.30 -6.62 -2.90
N VAL A 251 -13.09 -6.88 -3.43
CA VAL A 251 -12.44 -5.96 -4.38
C VAL A 251 -13.31 -5.80 -5.62
N ALA A 252 -13.76 -6.91 -6.21
CA ALA A 252 -14.65 -6.89 -7.36
C ALA A 252 -15.95 -6.15 -7.06
N GLN A 253 -16.55 -6.33 -5.88
CA GLN A 253 -17.75 -5.61 -5.46
C GLN A 253 -17.57 -4.09 -5.54
N LEU A 254 -16.47 -3.54 -5.01
CA LEU A 254 -16.16 -2.11 -5.10
C LEU A 254 -15.93 -1.65 -6.55
N GLN A 255 -15.28 -2.48 -7.38
CA GLN A 255 -15.08 -2.19 -8.80
C GLN A 255 -16.41 -2.13 -9.58
N HIS A 256 -17.37 -3.00 -9.25
CA HIS A 256 -18.71 -2.97 -9.85
C HIS A 256 -19.53 -1.74 -9.43
N GLU A 257 -19.21 -1.13 -8.28
CA GLU A 257 -19.74 0.17 -7.87
C GLU A 257 -19.14 1.34 -8.68
N GLY A 258 -18.24 1.06 -9.63
CA GLY A 258 -17.60 2.05 -10.51
C GLY A 258 -16.34 2.69 -9.92
N LYS A 259 -15.87 2.22 -8.77
CA LYS A 259 -14.68 2.75 -8.09
C LYS A 259 -13.41 2.15 -8.68
N LYS A 260 -12.36 2.96 -8.78
CA LYS A 260 -10.99 2.47 -8.97
C LYS A 260 -10.38 2.09 -7.64
N VAL A 261 -10.04 0.81 -7.49
CA VAL A 261 -9.68 0.23 -6.18
C VAL A 261 -8.19 -0.04 -6.10
N ALA A 262 -7.55 0.50 -5.06
CA ALA A 262 -6.24 0.04 -4.61
C ALA A 262 -6.42 -0.93 -3.44
N MET A 263 -5.77 -2.10 -3.48
CA MET A 263 -5.73 -3.06 -2.37
C MET A 263 -4.37 -3.00 -1.71
N VAL A 264 -4.32 -2.93 -0.38
CA VAL A 264 -3.09 -2.92 0.42
C VAL A 264 -3.10 -4.12 1.37
N GLY A 265 -2.05 -4.93 1.32
CA GLY A 265 -1.90 -6.10 2.20
C GLY A 265 -0.45 -6.57 2.30
N ASP A 266 -0.15 -7.43 3.27
CA ASP A 266 1.20 -7.91 3.58
C ASP A 266 1.40 -9.41 3.26
N GLY A 267 0.31 -10.15 3.04
CA GLY A 267 0.31 -11.61 3.16
C GLY A 267 0.07 -12.42 1.89
N VAL A 268 0.35 -13.73 2.00
CA VAL A 268 -0.06 -14.78 1.04
C VAL A 268 -1.58 -14.78 0.86
N ASN A 269 -2.31 -14.51 1.96
CA ASN A 269 -3.77 -14.53 2.02
C ASN A 269 -4.41 -13.43 1.15
N ASP A 270 -3.67 -12.35 0.86
CA ASP A 270 -4.19 -11.22 0.09
C ASP A 270 -3.79 -11.27 -1.38
N ALA A 271 -2.92 -12.19 -1.77
CA ALA A 271 -2.42 -12.29 -3.14
C ALA A 271 -3.53 -12.31 -4.21
N PRO A 272 -4.64 -13.07 -4.04
CA PRO A 272 -5.76 -13.01 -4.99
C PRO A 272 -6.46 -11.65 -5.05
N ALA A 273 -6.59 -10.97 -3.90
CA ALA A 273 -7.21 -9.65 -3.82
C ALA A 273 -6.32 -8.55 -4.41
N LEU A 274 -5.01 -8.62 -4.15
CA LEU A 274 -4.00 -7.73 -4.73
C LEU A 274 -3.97 -7.83 -6.27
N ALA A 275 -4.09 -9.03 -6.82
CA ALA A 275 -4.13 -9.25 -8.26
C ALA A 275 -5.46 -8.80 -8.90
N GLN A 276 -6.58 -8.84 -8.16
CA GLN A 276 -7.89 -8.40 -8.64
C GLN A 276 -8.04 -6.86 -8.66
N ALA A 277 -7.33 -6.15 -7.79
CA ALA A 277 -7.40 -4.70 -7.67
C ALA A 277 -6.87 -3.98 -8.91
N ASP A 278 -7.36 -2.76 -9.18
CA ASP A 278 -6.78 -1.91 -10.23
C ASP A 278 -5.33 -1.56 -9.91
N VAL A 279 -5.03 -1.44 -8.61
CA VAL A 279 -3.65 -1.34 -8.10
C VAL A 279 -3.47 -2.18 -6.84
N GLY A 280 -2.77 -3.32 -6.97
CA GLY A 280 -2.31 -4.11 -5.83
C GLY A 280 -1.02 -3.54 -5.23
N ILE A 281 -1.03 -3.28 -3.93
CA ILE A 281 0.09 -2.75 -3.13
C ILE A 281 0.47 -3.75 -2.05
N ALA A 282 1.66 -4.35 -2.15
CA ALA A 282 2.22 -5.15 -1.07
C ALA A 282 2.95 -4.25 -0.06
N ILE A 283 2.74 -4.46 1.23
CA ILE A 283 3.38 -3.69 2.31
C ILE A 283 4.43 -4.50 3.09
N GLY A 284 5.55 -3.87 3.43
CA GLY A 284 6.65 -4.47 4.19
C GLY A 284 7.45 -5.55 3.43
N ALA A 285 8.24 -6.33 4.17
CA ALA A 285 8.85 -7.57 3.71
C ALA A 285 7.79 -8.67 3.58
N GLY A 286 6.74 -8.39 2.81
CA GLY A 286 5.66 -9.33 2.55
C GLY A 286 6.20 -10.63 1.96
N THR A 287 5.40 -11.68 2.05
CA THR A 287 5.79 -13.00 1.52
C THR A 287 6.10 -12.93 0.02
N ASP A 288 6.96 -13.84 -0.48
CA ASP A 288 7.31 -13.90 -1.91
C ASP A 288 6.08 -13.94 -2.83
N VAL A 289 4.98 -14.53 -2.35
CA VAL A 289 3.69 -14.60 -3.05
C VAL A 289 2.99 -13.25 -3.15
N ALA A 290 3.01 -12.45 -2.09
CA ALA A 290 2.46 -11.10 -2.09
C ALA A 290 3.25 -10.17 -3.02
N ILE A 291 4.59 -10.24 -2.96
CA ILE A 291 5.51 -9.51 -3.84
C ILE A 291 5.30 -9.93 -5.32
N ALA A 292 5.03 -11.21 -5.58
CA ALA A 292 4.72 -11.69 -6.92
C ALA A 292 3.38 -11.18 -7.46
N SER A 293 2.40 -10.91 -6.60
CA SER A 293 1.03 -10.58 -6.99
C SER A 293 0.76 -9.08 -7.10
N ALA A 294 1.50 -8.25 -6.36
CA ALA A 294 1.31 -6.80 -6.35
C ALA A 294 2.04 -6.09 -7.52
N GLY A 295 1.42 -5.01 -8.02
CA GLY A 295 2.03 -4.13 -9.02
C GLY A 295 3.03 -3.14 -8.40
N VAL A 296 2.82 -2.80 -7.12
CA VAL A 296 3.67 -1.91 -6.33
C VAL A 296 4.02 -2.57 -5.00
N ILE A 297 5.27 -2.49 -4.58
CA ILE A 297 5.76 -3.05 -3.31
C ILE A 297 6.36 -1.93 -2.45
N LEU A 298 5.95 -1.85 -1.20
CA LEU A 298 6.47 -0.91 -0.21
C LEU A 298 7.49 -1.63 0.68
N ALA A 299 8.71 -1.10 0.77
CA ALA A 299 9.74 -1.63 1.67
C ALA A 299 9.42 -1.34 3.15
N SER A 300 8.64 -0.28 3.42
CA SER A 300 8.19 0.09 4.75
C SER A 300 6.81 -0.49 5.05
N SER A 301 6.56 -0.81 6.34
CA SER A 301 5.24 -1.18 6.86
C SER A 301 4.36 0.02 7.22
N ASP A 302 4.73 1.23 6.81
CA ASP A 302 3.99 2.46 7.10
C ASP A 302 2.85 2.68 6.07
N PRO A 303 1.56 2.67 6.50
CA PRO A 303 0.41 2.85 5.62
C PRO A 303 0.36 4.22 4.93
N ARG A 304 1.02 5.24 5.50
CA ARG A 304 1.14 6.58 4.87
C ARG A 304 1.92 6.53 3.55
N SER A 305 2.70 5.48 3.30
CA SER A 305 3.43 5.29 2.04
C SER A 305 2.49 5.17 0.82
N VAL A 306 1.23 4.77 1.01
CA VAL A 306 0.21 4.77 -0.04
C VAL A 306 0.01 6.20 -0.60
N LEU A 307 0.02 7.22 0.27
CA LEU A 307 -0.09 8.62 -0.13
C LEU A 307 1.09 9.05 -1.00
N SER A 308 2.30 8.60 -0.68
CA SER A 308 3.50 8.88 -1.48
C SER A 308 3.33 8.37 -2.91
N ILE A 309 2.73 7.20 -3.10
CA ILE A 309 2.46 6.64 -4.43
C ILE A 309 1.42 7.47 -5.19
N ILE A 310 0.31 7.84 -4.54
CA ILE A 310 -0.73 8.71 -5.13
C ILE A 310 -0.12 10.04 -5.58
N GLN A 311 0.69 10.66 -4.73
CA GLN A 311 1.36 11.93 -5.05
C GLN A 311 2.35 11.80 -6.19
N LEU A 312 3.16 10.74 -6.20
CA LEU A 312 4.10 10.47 -7.27
C LEU A 312 3.35 10.30 -8.60
N SER A 313 2.29 9.50 -8.61
CA SER A 313 1.46 9.26 -9.78
C SER A 313 0.84 10.55 -10.33
N ARG A 314 0.23 11.36 -9.46
CA ARG A 314 -0.37 12.66 -9.84
C ARG A 314 0.69 13.63 -10.40
N ARG A 315 1.84 13.77 -9.74
CA ARG A 315 2.91 14.68 -10.18
C ARG A 315 3.60 14.20 -11.47
N ALA A 316 3.86 12.90 -11.59
CA ALA A 316 4.41 12.30 -12.80
C ALA A 316 3.47 12.53 -13.99
N TYR A 317 2.16 12.29 -13.82
CA TYR A 317 1.19 12.54 -14.87
C TYR A 317 1.10 14.02 -15.28
N GLY A 318 1.16 14.94 -14.31
CA GLY A 318 1.27 16.37 -14.59
C GLY A 318 2.50 16.70 -15.46
N LYS A 319 3.65 16.07 -15.16
CA LYS A 319 4.88 16.22 -15.95
C LYS A 319 4.77 15.62 -17.36
N MET A 320 4.10 14.48 -17.51
CA MET A 320 3.83 13.88 -18.81
C MET A 320 2.98 14.81 -19.69
N LYS A 321 1.89 15.39 -19.15
CA LYS A 321 1.07 16.37 -19.90
C LYS A 321 1.87 17.61 -20.30
N GLN A 322 2.67 18.16 -19.37
CA GLN A 322 3.53 19.31 -19.66
C GLN A 322 4.51 18.99 -20.77
N ASN A 323 5.18 17.83 -20.70
CA ASN A 323 6.13 17.41 -21.71
C ASN A 323 5.46 17.17 -23.07
N LEU A 324 4.24 16.64 -23.10
CA LEU A 324 3.48 16.49 -24.35
C LEU A 324 3.16 17.86 -24.97
N TRP A 325 2.77 18.84 -24.15
CA TRP A 325 2.58 20.22 -24.59
C TRP A 325 3.88 20.85 -25.11
N TRP A 326 5.01 20.65 -24.44
CA TRP A 326 6.30 21.15 -24.91
C TRP A 326 6.81 20.44 -26.17
N ALA A 327 6.49 19.15 -26.32
CA ALA A 327 6.94 18.33 -27.44
C ALA A 327 6.12 18.55 -28.72
N ALA A 328 4.83 18.85 -28.61
CA ALA A 328 3.91 19.00 -29.76
C ALA A 328 3.32 20.40 -29.92
N GLY A 329 3.25 21.18 -28.83
CA GLY A 329 2.60 22.50 -28.83
C GLY A 329 3.33 23.53 -29.66
N TYR A 330 4.67 23.47 -29.75
CA TYR A 330 5.40 24.38 -30.62
C TYR A 330 5.13 24.09 -32.11
N ASN A 331 4.91 22.81 -32.48
CA ASN A 331 4.61 22.43 -33.87
C ASN A 331 3.29 23.06 -34.33
N LEU A 332 2.31 23.24 -33.43
CA LEU A 332 1.03 23.88 -33.75
C LEU A 332 1.20 25.31 -34.28
N ILE A 333 2.24 26.02 -33.82
CA ILE A 333 2.58 27.38 -34.28
C ILE A 333 3.56 27.31 -35.46
N SER A 334 4.59 26.47 -35.36
CA SER A 334 5.66 26.42 -36.36
C SER A 334 5.24 25.85 -37.70
N VAL A 335 4.29 24.90 -37.75
CA VAL A 335 3.79 24.31 -39.01
C VAL A 335 3.05 25.34 -39.88
N PRO A 336 2.06 26.10 -39.37
CA PRO A 336 1.44 27.19 -40.13
C PRO A 336 2.44 28.26 -40.61
N LEU A 337 3.42 28.61 -39.77
CA LEU A 337 4.48 29.56 -40.13
C LEU A 337 5.38 29.02 -41.25
N ALA A 338 5.76 27.74 -41.19
CA ALA A 338 6.53 27.05 -42.22
C ALA A 338 5.74 26.88 -43.53
N ALA A 339 4.42 26.71 -43.43
CA ALA A 339 3.52 26.67 -44.59
C ALA A 339 3.42 28.04 -45.29
N GLY A 340 3.87 29.11 -44.64
CA GLY A 340 3.97 30.45 -45.22
C GLY A 340 2.71 31.29 -45.05
N ILE A 341 1.90 31.05 -44.01
CA ILE A 341 0.71 31.88 -43.73
C ILE A 341 1.05 33.38 -43.59
N LEU A 342 2.23 33.70 -43.04
CA LEU A 342 2.69 35.08 -42.87
C LEU A 342 3.54 35.61 -44.04
N ALA A 343 3.67 34.85 -45.13
CA ALA A 343 4.41 35.29 -46.30
C ALA A 343 3.88 36.61 -46.93
N PRO A 344 2.56 36.92 -46.92
CA PRO A 344 2.07 38.22 -47.41
C PRO A 344 2.60 39.43 -46.64
N VAL A 345 3.04 39.24 -45.39
CA VAL A 345 3.63 40.28 -44.52
C VAL A 345 5.16 40.25 -44.58
N GLY A 346 5.74 39.48 -45.51
CA GLY A 346 7.19 39.36 -45.70
C GLY A 346 7.88 38.42 -44.72
N PHE A 347 7.14 37.63 -43.92
CA PHE A 347 7.72 36.68 -42.97
C PHE A 347 7.62 35.25 -43.48
N VAL A 348 8.77 34.58 -43.58
CA VAL A 348 8.86 33.14 -43.89
C VAL A 348 9.77 32.51 -42.85
N LEU A 349 9.29 31.45 -42.19
CA LEU A 349 10.07 30.75 -41.18
C LEU A 349 11.23 30.00 -41.87
N PRO A 350 12.50 30.37 -41.61
CA PRO A 350 13.64 29.64 -42.16
C PRO A 350 13.72 28.24 -41.55
N MET A 351 14.15 27.26 -42.35
CA MET A 351 14.33 25.87 -41.90
C MET A 351 15.30 25.77 -40.70
N SER A 352 16.33 26.62 -40.66
CA SER A 352 17.29 26.69 -39.55
C SER A 352 16.63 27.04 -38.21
N ILE A 353 15.66 27.95 -38.20
CA ILE A 353 14.89 28.30 -37.01
C ILE A 353 14.01 27.11 -36.59
N GLY A 354 13.39 26.43 -37.55
CA GLY A 354 12.65 25.19 -37.30
C GLY A 354 13.49 24.14 -36.59
N ALA A 355 14.73 23.91 -37.07
CA ALA A 355 15.66 22.98 -36.44
C ALA A 355 16.05 23.40 -35.01
N ILE A 356 16.31 24.69 -34.77
CA ILE A 356 16.61 25.22 -33.42
C ILE A 356 15.42 24.98 -32.48
N LEU A 357 14.19 25.24 -32.93
CA LEU A 357 12.98 25.02 -32.13
C LEU A 357 12.79 23.55 -31.77
N MET A 358 13.09 22.63 -32.69
CA MET A 358 13.05 21.18 -32.43
C MET A 358 14.06 20.77 -31.35
N SER A 359 15.30 21.24 -31.45
CA SER A 359 16.34 20.98 -30.45
C SER A 359 15.99 21.60 -29.09
N ALA A 360 15.50 22.84 -29.08
CA ALA A 360 15.09 23.54 -27.86
C ALA A 360 13.93 22.81 -27.16
N SER A 361 12.93 22.33 -27.90
CA SER A 361 11.82 21.55 -27.34
C SER A 361 12.32 20.31 -26.59
N THR A 362 13.32 19.61 -27.14
CA THR A 362 13.91 18.42 -26.51
C THR A 362 14.60 18.77 -25.18
N VAL A 363 15.35 19.89 -25.16
CA VAL A 363 16.00 20.39 -23.94
C VAL A 363 14.97 20.78 -22.89
N VAL A 364 13.90 21.50 -23.28
CA VAL A 364 12.83 21.92 -22.36
C VAL A 364 12.12 20.72 -21.75
N VAL A 365 11.77 19.71 -22.56
CA VAL A 365 11.17 18.45 -22.10
C VAL A 365 12.07 17.74 -21.10
N ALA A 366 13.37 17.67 -21.37
CA ALA A 366 14.34 17.06 -20.48
C ALA A 366 14.46 17.80 -19.15
N LEU A 367 14.62 19.13 -19.18
CA LEU A 367 14.71 19.96 -17.98
C LEU A 367 13.42 19.91 -17.15
N ASN A 368 12.26 19.93 -17.81
CA ASN A 368 10.97 19.85 -17.11
C ASN A 368 10.81 18.50 -16.38
N ALA A 369 11.23 17.39 -17.00
CA ALA A 369 11.22 16.07 -16.36
C ALA A 369 12.14 16.02 -15.13
N GLN A 370 13.31 16.67 -15.20
CA GLN A 370 14.25 16.75 -14.05
C GLN A 370 13.61 17.41 -12.82
N LEU A 371 12.64 18.32 -12.99
CA LEU A 371 11.96 18.94 -11.85
C LEU A 371 11.18 17.93 -10.99
N LEU A 372 10.80 16.77 -11.55
CA LEU A 372 10.16 15.70 -10.78
C LEU A 372 11.10 15.17 -9.68
N ARG A 373 12.42 15.29 -9.84
CA ARG A 373 13.42 14.91 -8.83
C ARG A 373 13.40 15.77 -7.55
N ARG A 374 12.57 16.80 -7.47
CA ARG A 374 12.45 17.61 -6.25
C ARG A 374 11.36 17.10 -5.30
N ILE A 375 10.59 16.09 -5.72
CA ILE A 375 9.56 15.49 -4.89
C ILE A 375 10.20 14.77 -3.71
N ASP A 376 9.71 15.08 -2.51
CA ASP A 376 9.94 14.31 -1.30
C ASP A 376 8.80 13.30 -1.17
N LEU A 377 9.16 12.03 -0.99
CA LEU A 377 8.23 10.90 -0.90
C LEU A 377 8.30 10.19 0.46
N THR A 378 8.98 10.80 1.43
CA THR A 378 8.91 10.32 2.81
C THR A 378 7.45 10.30 3.29
N PRO A 379 7.01 9.25 3.99
CA PRO A 379 5.61 9.13 4.41
C PRO A 379 5.11 10.35 5.22
N GLU A 380 5.96 10.91 6.08
CA GLU A 380 5.66 12.12 6.86
C GLU A 380 5.44 13.34 5.96
N ALA A 381 6.32 13.57 4.98
CA ALA A 381 6.22 14.73 4.09
C ALA A 381 4.99 14.64 3.19
N SER A 382 4.71 13.45 2.66
CA SER A 382 3.50 13.19 1.86
C SER A 382 2.25 13.50 2.67
N THR A 383 2.13 12.94 3.87
CA THR A 383 0.98 13.16 4.75
C THR A 383 0.80 14.63 5.12
N ARG A 384 1.88 15.28 5.56
CA ARG A 384 1.88 16.71 5.93
C ARG A 384 1.44 17.59 4.76
N SER A 385 1.98 17.35 3.57
CA SER A 385 1.66 18.15 2.39
C SER A 385 0.19 18.07 1.95
N VAL A 386 -0.52 17.00 2.33
CA VAL A 386 -1.96 16.84 2.08
C VAL A 386 -2.76 17.56 3.15
N LEU A 387 -2.46 17.29 4.43
CA LEU A 387 -3.21 17.83 5.57
C LEU A 387 -3.04 19.36 5.71
N GLU A 388 -1.87 19.91 5.39
CA GLU A 388 -1.63 21.36 5.42
C GLU A 388 -2.35 22.12 4.32
N ARG A 389 -2.74 21.48 3.22
CA ARG A 389 -3.48 22.15 2.12
C ARG A 389 -4.95 22.38 2.42
N GLN A 390 -5.49 21.73 3.45
CA GLN A 390 -6.87 21.90 3.90
C GLN A 390 -7.03 22.95 5.01
N LYS A 391 -5.93 23.34 5.66
CA LYS A 391 -5.91 24.48 6.59
C LYS A 391 -5.74 25.78 5.80
#